data_AF-A0A257GNI3-F1
#
_entry.id   AF-A0A257GNI3-F1
#
_cell.length_a   1.000
_cell.length_b   1.000
_cell.length_c   1.000
_cell.angle_alpha   90.00
_cell.angle_beta   90.00
_cell.angle_gamma   90.00
#
_symmetry.space_group_name_H-M   'P 1'
#
loop_
_entity.id
_entity.type
_entity.pdbx_description
1 polymer ?
#
loop_
_entity_poly.entity_id
_entity_poly.type
_entity_poly.pdbx_seq_one_letter_code
_entity_poly.pdbx_strand_id
1 'polypeptide(L)'
;MFDRIKTLMHRWQDLNEIAALSPRELDDLGMTRDQIAAFARMPQDVPDRVRAMAEIFGLTEAQLHADHDKYHALLSTCGQCKDRKNCSKTLALGAFALPSDAEFCLNKASFAGALA
;
A
#
# COMPACT_ATOMS: atom_id res chain seq x y z
N MET A 1 -14.45 20.19 0.54
CA MET A 1 -13.25 20.82 1.16
C MET A 1 -13.13 20.43 2.64
N PHE A 2 -14.23 20.47 3.40
CA PHE A 2 -14.29 20.00 4.80
C PHE A 2 -13.85 18.54 5.01
N ASP A 3 -14.21 17.61 4.12
CA ASP A 3 -13.76 16.21 4.26
C ASP A 3 -12.25 16.06 4.13
N ARG A 4 -11.61 16.82 3.22
CA ARG A 4 -10.14 16.84 3.11
C ARG A 4 -9.48 17.37 4.39
N ILE A 5 -10.08 18.39 5.02
CA ILE A 5 -9.57 18.95 6.29
C ILE A 5 -9.76 17.95 7.44
N LYS A 6 -10.88 17.22 7.49
CA LYS A 6 -11.10 16.13 8.45
C LYS A 6 -10.12 14.98 8.26
N THR A 7 -9.90 14.51 7.03
CA THR A 7 -8.91 13.46 6.74
C THR A 7 -7.50 13.89 7.14
N LEU A 8 -7.16 15.17 6.96
CA LEU A 8 -5.88 15.72 7.40
C LEU A 8 -5.79 15.86 8.93
N MET A 9 -6.88 16.23 9.62
CA MET A 9 -6.93 16.31 11.09
C MET A 9 -6.85 14.93 11.74
N HIS A 10 -7.58 13.94 11.22
CA HIS A 10 -7.49 12.54 11.67
C HIS A 10 -6.06 12.04 11.48
N ARG A 11 -5.49 12.24 10.29
CA ARG A 11 -4.11 11.86 10.01
C ARG A 11 -3.07 12.58 10.89
N TRP A 12 -3.37 13.79 11.36
CA TRP A 12 -2.51 14.52 12.30
C TRP A 12 -2.67 14.02 13.74
N GLN A 13 -3.89 13.64 14.16
CA GLN A 13 -4.14 12.94 15.43
C GLN A 13 -3.47 11.56 15.43
N ASP A 14 -3.65 10.77 14.37
CA ASP A 14 -3.02 9.46 14.18
C ASP A 14 -1.49 9.60 14.31
N LEU A 15 -0.87 10.59 13.67
CA LEU A 15 0.58 10.82 13.76
C LEU A 15 1.04 11.21 15.17
N ASN A 16 0.23 11.96 15.93
CA ASN A 16 0.55 12.32 17.32
C ASN A 16 0.40 11.11 18.26
N GLU A 17 -0.63 10.27 18.06
CA GLU A 17 -0.81 9.02 18.80
C GLU A 17 0.33 8.03 18.48
N ILE A 18 0.72 7.91 17.21
CA ILE A 18 1.89 7.13 16.77
C ILE A 18 3.17 7.68 17.39
N ALA A 19 3.32 8.99 17.53
CA ALA A 19 4.48 9.60 18.21
C ALA A 19 4.49 9.33 19.72
N ALA A 20 3.32 9.08 20.32
CA ALA A 20 3.15 8.78 21.74
C ALA A 20 3.29 7.28 22.06
N LEU A 21 3.23 6.37 21.07
CA LEU A 21 3.41 4.92 21.30
C LEU A 21 4.71 4.63 22.03
N SER A 22 4.67 3.74 23.02
CA SER A 22 5.85 3.28 23.74
C SER A 22 6.67 2.30 22.91
N PRO A 23 7.97 2.10 23.22
CA PRO A 23 8.79 1.09 22.53
C PRO A 23 8.22 -0.33 22.58
N ARG A 24 7.53 -0.70 23.67
CA ARG A 24 6.86 -2.01 23.78
C ARG A 24 5.70 -2.15 22.80
N GLU A 25 4.90 -1.12 22.62
CA GLU A 25 3.79 -1.15 21.67
C GLU A 25 4.29 -1.21 20.22
N LEU A 26 5.44 -0.59 19.92
CA LEU A 26 6.10 -0.73 18.63
C LEU A 26 6.63 -2.16 18.39
N ASP A 27 7.23 -2.77 19.42
CA ASP A 27 7.69 -4.16 19.37
C ASP A 27 6.53 -5.15 19.22
N ASP A 28 5.41 -4.93 19.91
CA ASP A 28 4.20 -5.76 19.79
C ASP A 28 3.58 -5.69 18.38
N LEU A 29 3.72 -4.53 17.72
CA LEU A 29 3.33 -4.33 16.32
C LEU A 29 4.37 -4.87 15.33
N GLY A 30 5.59 -5.20 15.80
CA GLY A 30 6.71 -5.60 14.95
C GLY A 30 7.15 -4.51 13.97
N MET A 31 6.87 -3.23 14.27
CA MET A 31 7.12 -2.10 13.38
C MET A 31 7.85 -0.98 14.11
N THR A 32 8.85 -0.41 13.44
CA THR A 32 9.49 0.82 13.89
C THR A 32 8.54 2.01 13.78
N ARG A 33 8.74 3.02 14.62
CA ARG A 33 7.94 4.25 14.60
C ARG A 33 7.91 4.91 13.21
N ASP A 34 9.04 4.89 12.50
CA ASP A 34 9.15 5.45 11.16
C ASP A 34 8.30 4.68 10.14
N GLN A 35 8.22 3.34 10.26
CA GLN A 35 7.34 2.52 9.44
C GLN A 35 5.87 2.88 9.69
N ILE A 36 5.44 3.03 10.94
CA ILE A 36 4.05 3.38 11.28
C ILE A 36 3.72 4.81 10.79
N ALA A 37 4.64 5.77 10.96
CA ALA A 37 4.47 7.13 10.46
C ALA A 37 4.39 7.19 8.92
N ALA A 38 5.15 6.35 8.22
CA ALA A 38 5.05 6.23 6.76
C ALA A 38 3.68 5.69 6.32
N PHE A 39 3.10 4.74 7.07
CA PHE A 39 1.74 4.24 6.84
C PHE A 39 0.68 5.31 7.06
N ALA A 40 0.73 6.04 8.17
CA ALA A 40 -0.20 7.15 8.43
C ALA A 40 -0.11 8.24 7.35
N ARG A 41 1.06 8.41 6.73
CA ARG A 41 1.26 9.34 5.62
C ARG A 41 0.85 8.79 4.25
N MET A 42 0.44 7.53 4.16
CA MET A 42 0.05 6.93 2.90
C MET A 42 -1.34 7.41 2.44
N PRO A 43 -1.59 7.59 1.14
CA PRO A 43 -2.96 7.71 0.65
C PRO A 43 -3.77 6.46 1.03
N GLN A 44 -4.99 6.68 1.52
CA GLN A 44 -5.83 5.63 2.13
C GLN A 44 -6.14 4.46 1.19
N ASP A 45 -6.12 4.70 -0.12
CA ASP A 45 -6.46 3.70 -1.12
C ASP A 45 -5.25 2.90 -1.61
N VAL A 46 -4.05 3.14 -1.08
CA VAL A 46 -2.84 2.41 -1.49
C VAL A 46 -2.89 0.93 -1.14
N PRO A 47 -3.30 0.50 0.07
CA PRO A 47 -3.42 -0.92 0.38
C PRO A 47 -4.36 -1.66 -0.59
N ASP A 48 -5.54 -1.10 -0.84
CA ASP A 48 -6.51 -1.67 -1.80
C ASP A 48 -5.95 -1.76 -3.22
N ARG A 49 -5.23 -0.72 -3.67
CA ARG A 49 -4.58 -0.73 -4.98
C ARG A 49 -3.48 -1.78 -5.06
N VAL A 50 -2.68 -1.97 -4.02
CA VAL A 50 -1.63 -3.00 -4.00
C VAL A 50 -2.26 -4.38 -4.06
N ARG A 51 -3.29 -4.65 -3.25
CA ARG A 51 -4.02 -5.92 -3.27
C ARG A 51 -4.61 -6.21 -4.65
N ALA A 52 -5.38 -5.28 -5.20
CA ALA A 52 -6.03 -5.46 -6.50
C ALA A 52 -5.02 -5.61 -7.64
N MET A 53 -3.89 -4.90 -7.59
CA MET A 53 -2.81 -5.11 -8.56
C MET A 53 -2.15 -6.47 -8.39
N ALA A 54 -1.87 -6.91 -7.16
CA ALA A 54 -1.26 -8.21 -6.89
C ALA A 54 -2.12 -9.37 -7.43
N GLU A 55 -3.45 -9.26 -7.31
CA GLU A 55 -4.40 -10.22 -7.86
C GLU A 55 -4.28 -10.35 -9.40
N ILE A 56 -4.07 -9.24 -10.13
CA ILE A 56 -3.83 -9.26 -11.60
C ILE A 56 -2.58 -10.08 -11.94
N PHE A 57 -1.59 -10.08 -11.06
CA PHE A 57 -0.38 -10.90 -11.22
C PHE A 57 -0.57 -12.33 -10.74
N GLY A 58 -1.69 -12.69 -10.11
CA GLY A 58 -1.97 -14.04 -9.61
C GLY A 58 -1.56 -14.28 -8.15
N LEU A 59 -1.25 -13.22 -7.39
CA LEU A 59 -0.96 -13.33 -5.97
C LEU A 59 -2.25 -13.31 -5.14
N THR A 60 -2.32 -14.22 -4.18
CA THR A 60 -3.36 -14.20 -3.14
C THR A 60 -3.02 -13.20 -2.04
N GLU A 61 -4.03 -12.79 -1.28
CA GLU A 61 -3.84 -11.92 -0.11
C GLU A 61 -2.89 -12.54 0.94
N ALA A 62 -2.96 -13.86 1.14
CA ALA A 62 -2.07 -14.56 2.06
C ALA A 62 -0.60 -14.50 1.59
N GLN A 63 -0.34 -14.67 0.30
CA GLN A 63 1.01 -14.54 -0.26
C GLN A 63 1.52 -13.10 -0.19
N LEU A 64 0.64 -12.12 -0.41
CA LEU A 64 0.98 -10.71 -0.34
C LEU A 64 1.44 -10.29 1.07
N HIS A 65 0.85 -10.88 2.12
CA HIS A 65 1.16 -10.58 3.52
C HIS A 65 2.15 -11.55 4.17
N ALA A 66 2.61 -12.59 3.47
CA ALA A 66 3.53 -13.59 4.02
C ALA A 66 4.89 -12.99 4.43
N ASP A 67 5.29 -11.87 3.80
CA ASP A 67 6.53 -11.16 4.07
C ASP A 67 6.22 -9.67 4.28
N HIS A 68 6.24 -9.24 5.55
CA HIS A 68 5.88 -7.88 5.93
C HIS A 68 6.83 -6.83 5.33
N ASP A 69 8.12 -7.11 5.23
CA ASP A 69 9.09 -6.16 4.66
C ASP A 69 8.83 -5.94 3.17
N LYS A 70 8.57 -7.02 2.44
CA LYS A 70 8.15 -6.92 1.03
C LYS A 70 6.83 -6.18 0.88
N TYR A 71 5.86 -6.45 1.74
CA TYR A 71 4.58 -5.75 1.70
C TYR A 71 4.73 -4.24 1.95
N HIS A 72 5.52 -3.85 2.94
CA HIS A 72 5.86 -2.44 3.20
C HIS A 72 6.52 -1.78 1.99
N ALA A 73 7.45 -2.47 1.32
CA ALA A 73 8.12 -1.96 0.12
C ALA A 73 7.13 -1.73 -1.05
N LEU A 74 6.19 -2.66 -1.24
CA LEU A 74 5.12 -2.53 -2.24
C LEU A 74 4.24 -1.30 -1.99
N LEU A 75 3.82 -1.11 -0.74
CA LEU A 75 2.98 0.02 -0.33
C LEU A 75 3.70 1.35 -0.50
N SER A 76 4.96 1.43 -0.08
CA SER A 76 5.80 2.63 -0.27
C SER A 76 5.93 3.01 -1.75
N THR A 77 6.25 2.02 -2.60
CA THR A 77 6.39 2.21 -4.05
C THR A 77 5.06 2.63 -4.71
N CYS A 78 3.95 2.00 -4.32
CA CYS A 78 2.62 2.30 -4.84
C CYS A 78 2.12 3.71 -4.42
N GLY A 79 2.44 4.14 -3.21
CA GLY A 79 2.09 5.45 -2.67
C GLY A 79 2.84 6.62 -3.32
N GLN A 80 4.03 6.37 -3.87
CA GLN A 80 4.83 7.36 -4.60
C GLN A 80 4.53 7.39 -6.10
N CYS A 81 3.85 6.36 -6.63
CA CYS A 81 3.49 6.27 -8.04
C CYS A 81 2.47 7.33 -8.46
N LYS A 82 2.78 8.09 -9.51
CA LYS A 82 1.95 9.18 -10.03
C LYS A 82 1.00 8.74 -11.15
N ASP A 83 1.13 7.52 -11.68
CA ASP A 83 0.31 7.05 -12.80
C ASP A 83 -1.05 6.49 -12.34
N ARG A 84 -1.84 7.38 -11.73
CA ARG A 84 -3.15 7.04 -11.15
C ARG A 84 -4.20 6.76 -12.22
N LYS A 85 -4.07 7.39 -13.40
CA LYS A 85 -5.02 7.25 -14.51
C LYS A 85 -4.92 5.87 -15.13
N ASN A 86 -3.71 5.40 -15.45
CA ASN A 86 -3.56 4.06 -16.02
C ASN A 86 -3.89 2.99 -14.98
N CYS A 87 -3.51 3.19 -13.70
CA CYS A 87 -3.90 2.31 -12.61
C CYS A 87 -5.41 2.12 -12.49
N SER A 88 -6.18 3.21 -12.46
CA SER A 88 -7.64 3.12 -12.38
C SER A 88 -8.25 2.44 -13.61
N LYS A 89 -7.72 2.67 -14.81
CA LYS A 89 -8.19 2.03 -16.04
C LYS A 89 -7.97 0.52 -16.02
N THR A 90 -6.77 0.09 -15.64
CA THR A 90 -6.43 -1.34 -15.55
C THR A 90 -7.28 -2.03 -14.50
N LEU A 91 -7.44 -1.43 -13.31
CA LEU A 91 -8.30 -2.01 -12.26
C LEU A 91 -9.78 -2.08 -12.67
N ALA A 92 -10.26 -1.16 -13.51
CA ALA A 92 -11.63 -1.19 -14.02
C ALA A 92 -11.91 -2.35 -14.99
N LEU A 93 -10.88 -3.01 -15.53
CA LEU A 93 -11.04 -4.23 -16.33
C LEU A 93 -11.48 -5.43 -15.46
N GLY A 94 -11.26 -5.37 -14.14
CA GLY A 94 -11.64 -6.42 -13.20
C GLY A 94 -11.00 -7.77 -13.59
N ALA A 95 -11.82 -8.81 -13.67
CA ALA A 95 -11.37 -10.17 -13.99
C ALA A 95 -10.76 -10.32 -15.40
N PHE A 96 -10.89 -9.32 -16.28
CA PHE A 96 -10.29 -9.33 -17.62
C PHE A 96 -8.89 -8.69 -17.66
N ALA A 97 -8.44 -8.08 -16.57
CA ALA A 97 -7.11 -7.49 -16.51
C ALA A 97 -6.03 -8.56 -16.60
N LEU A 98 -5.01 -8.30 -17.41
CA LEU A 98 -3.83 -9.15 -17.54
C LEU A 98 -2.60 -8.42 -17.00
N PRO A 99 -1.54 -9.14 -16.59
CA PRO A 99 -0.25 -8.54 -16.21
C PRO A 99 0.31 -7.54 -17.24
N SER A 100 0.06 -7.80 -18.53
CA SER A 100 0.47 -6.92 -19.64
C SER A 100 -0.28 -5.59 -19.69
N ASP A 101 -1.43 -5.46 -19.03
CA ASP A 101 -2.16 -4.19 -18.92
C ASP A 101 -1.58 -3.27 -17.83
N ALA A 102 -0.59 -3.77 -17.08
CA ALA A 102 0.01 -3.14 -15.92
C ALA A 102 1.50 -2.83 -16.08
N GLU A 103 2.00 -2.70 -17.32
CA GLU A 103 3.40 -2.37 -17.61
C GLU A 103 3.88 -1.06 -16.95
N PHE A 104 2.98 -0.11 -16.71
CA PHE A 104 3.28 1.15 -16.02
C PHE A 104 3.52 0.96 -14.50
N CYS A 105 3.10 -0.17 -13.92
CA CYS A 105 3.14 -0.39 -12.49
C CYS A 105 4.58 -0.59 -12.00
N LEU A 106 5.06 0.30 -11.14
CA LEU A 106 6.41 0.20 -10.56
C LEU A 106 6.64 -1.06 -9.71
N ASN A 107 5.56 -1.67 -9.20
CA ASN A 107 5.62 -2.93 -8.44
C ASN A 107 5.56 -4.18 -9.33
N LYS A 108 5.42 -4.05 -10.66
CA LYS A 108 5.26 -5.18 -11.59
C LYS A 108 6.30 -6.29 -11.34
N ALA A 109 7.58 -5.92 -11.28
CA ALA A 109 8.67 -6.88 -11.09
C ALA A 109 8.59 -7.60 -9.74
N SER A 110 8.22 -6.85 -8.68
CA SER A 110 8.05 -7.41 -7.33
C SER A 110 6.89 -8.39 -7.26
N PHE A 111 5.78 -8.13 -7.95
CA PHE A 111 4.65 -9.06 -8.02
C PHE A 111 5.02 -10.32 -8.80
N ALA A 112 5.65 -10.18 -9.96
CA ALA A 112 6.07 -11.31 -10.78
C ALA A 112 7.11 -12.21 -10.10
N GLY A 113 8.03 -11.60 -9.33
CA GLY A 113 9.07 -12.32 -8.58
C GLY A 113 8.56 -13.08 -7.36
N ALA A 114 7.34 -12.82 -6.88
CA ALA A 114 6.74 -13.52 -5.74
C ALA A 114 6.07 -14.85 -6.12
N LEU A 115 5.98 -15.17 -7.42
CA LEU A 115 5.45 -16.43 -7.95
C LEU A 115 6.55 -17.42 -8.37
N ALA A 116 7.81 -17.05 -8.21
CA ALA A 116 8.98 -17.86 -8.55
C ALA A 116 9.42 -18.77 -7.39
#